data_AF-A0A941WL76-F1
#
_entry.id   AF-A0A941WL76-F1
#
_cell.length_a   1.000
_cell.length_b   1.000
_cell.length_c   1.000
_cell.angle_alpha   90.00
_cell.angle_beta   90.00
_cell.angle_gamma   90.00
#
_symmetry.space_group_name_H-M   'P 1'
#
loop_
_entity.id
_entity.type
_entity.pdbx_description
1 polymer ?
#
loop_
_entity_poly.entity_id
_entity_poly.type
_entity_poly.pdbx_seq_one_letter_code
_entity_poly.pdbx_strand_id
1 'polypeptide(L)'
;MKFCNKEEAVRYMNRLGLSGRPFIFVVDYKQEQVWVAEPEEVEPREVLYDLNGITNVTSKAETFPEKYVEWETNPVSFETYSRSFRTVIEHIYAGNSYLVNLTCATPVQTNLTLKEIFYLSHAPYKLWVKERFVVFSPEIFVRIEDGFIYSYPMKGTIDASLPDARERILADKKEEAEHATIVDLIRNDLSQVASEVTVSRYRYIDELQTNRGRLLQVSPEIRGKLPEDWKASLGDI
;
A
#
# COMPACT_ATOMS: atom_id res chain seq x y z
N MET A 1 18.73 11.17 -3.17
CA MET A 1 18.44 10.25 -2.04
C MET A 1 19.71 9.49 -1.65
N LYS A 2 20.09 9.50 -0.37
CA LYS A 2 21.20 8.67 0.15
C LYS A 2 20.59 7.43 0.82
N PHE A 3 20.90 6.24 0.29
CA PHE A 3 20.42 4.99 0.86
C PHE A 3 21.39 4.47 1.92
N CYS A 4 20.85 3.76 2.90
CA CYS A 4 21.55 3.05 3.96
C CYS A 4 21.02 1.61 4.05
N ASN A 5 21.74 0.76 4.79
CA ASN A 5 21.27 -0.60 5.04
C ASN A 5 20.17 -0.62 6.12
N LYS A 6 19.52 -1.77 6.30
CA LYS A 6 18.46 -1.97 7.30
C LYS A 6 18.87 -1.54 8.71
N GLU A 7 20.01 -1.99 9.21
CA GLU A 7 20.44 -1.76 10.60
C GLU A 7 20.74 -0.28 10.90
N GLU A 8 21.27 0.44 9.92
CA GLU A 8 21.47 1.88 9.99
C GLU A 8 20.14 2.62 9.99
N ALA A 9 19.21 2.22 9.12
CA ALA A 9 17.89 2.82 9.03
C ALA A 9 17.09 2.63 10.30
N VAL A 10 17.04 1.41 10.85
CA VAL A 10 16.34 1.07 12.10
C VAL A 10 16.83 1.97 13.23
N ARG A 11 18.15 2.05 13.44
CA ARG A 11 18.74 2.91 14.48
C ARG A 11 18.41 4.39 14.26
N TYR A 12 18.38 4.85 13.02
CA TYR A 12 18.04 6.24 12.71
C TYR A 12 16.54 6.51 13.00
N MET A 13 15.65 5.65 12.55
CA MET A 13 14.20 5.76 12.78
C MET A 13 13.86 5.69 14.28
N ASN A 14 14.50 4.80 15.05
CA ASN A 14 14.34 4.73 16.51
C ASN A 14 14.73 6.03 17.20
N ARG A 15 15.85 6.66 16.77
CA ARG A 15 16.28 7.96 17.31
C ARG A 15 15.28 9.07 16.99
N LEU A 16 14.78 9.13 15.76
CA LEU A 16 13.79 10.13 15.35
C LEU A 16 12.45 9.92 16.08
N GLY A 17 12.00 8.68 16.18
CA GLY A 17 10.79 8.30 16.93
C GLY A 17 10.87 8.69 18.40
N LEU A 18 11.99 8.37 19.07
CA LEU A 18 12.22 8.74 20.48
C LEU A 18 12.21 10.25 20.71
N SER A 19 12.72 11.02 19.74
CA SER A 19 12.74 12.49 19.80
C SER A 19 11.46 13.15 19.28
N GLY A 20 10.47 12.36 18.85
CA GLY A 20 9.22 12.88 18.29
C GLY A 20 9.38 13.65 16.98
N ARG A 21 10.49 13.41 16.26
CA ARG A 21 10.75 14.07 14.98
C ARG A 21 10.06 13.31 13.85
N PRO A 22 9.28 13.98 12.98
CA PRO A 22 8.66 13.33 11.84
C PRO A 22 9.73 12.91 10.82
N PHE A 23 9.49 11.80 10.14
CA PHE A 23 10.35 11.32 9.08
C PHE A 23 9.58 10.54 8.04
N ILE A 24 10.19 10.40 6.87
CA ILE A 24 9.70 9.60 5.75
C ILE A 24 10.76 8.56 5.47
N PHE A 25 10.33 7.35 5.15
CA PHE A 25 11.23 6.32 4.69
C PHE A 25 10.71 5.61 3.45
N VAL A 26 11.64 5.07 2.67
CA VAL A 26 11.39 4.22 1.52
C VAL A 26 12.33 3.04 1.64
N VAL A 27 11.76 1.84 1.60
CA VAL A 27 12.50 0.58 1.69
C VAL A 27 12.16 -0.29 0.49
N ASP A 28 13.15 -0.92 -0.11
CA ASP A 28 12.93 -1.90 -1.16
C ASP A 28 12.43 -3.23 -0.58
N TYR A 29 11.86 -4.09 -1.43
CA TYR A 29 11.28 -5.36 -0.99
C TYR A 29 12.26 -6.26 -0.22
N LYS A 30 13.55 -6.23 -0.58
CA LYS A 30 14.59 -7.03 0.09
C LYS A 30 15.14 -6.38 1.36
N GLN A 31 14.73 -5.15 1.68
CA GLN A 31 15.22 -4.37 2.81
C GLN A 31 16.74 -4.10 2.76
N GLU A 32 17.31 -4.09 1.57
CA GLU A 32 18.74 -3.84 1.33
C GLU A 32 19.01 -2.34 1.17
N GLN A 33 18.04 -1.59 0.65
CA GLN A 33 18.14 -0.16 0.40
C GLN A 33 17.02 0.58 1.10
N VAL A 34 17.38 1.29 2.17
CA VAL A 34 16.46 2.14 2.93
C VAL A 34 16.90 3.58 2.80
N TRP A 35 15.99 4.45 2.39
CA TRP A 35 16.13 5.90 2.49
C TRP A 35 15.28 6.37 3.66
N VAL A 36 15.86 7.18 4.55
CA VAL A 36 15.15 7.84 5.65
C VAL A 36 15.52 9.32 5.60
N ALA A 37 14.53 10.20 5.67
CA ALA A 37 14.75 11.64 5.67
C ALA A 37 13.71 12.35 6.53
N GLU A 38 14.12 13.45 7.14
CA GLU A 38 13.17 14.36 7.78
C GLU A 38 12.49 15.23 6.73
N PRO A 39 11.21 15.63 6.90
CA PRO A 39 10.47 16.41 5.89
C PRO A 39 11.19 17.66 5.39
N GLU A 40 11.93 18.34 6.26
CA GLU A 40 12.70 19.57 5.95
C GLU A 40 13.92 19.30 5.06
N GLU A 41 14.43 18.07 5.05
CA GLU A 41 15.60 17.64 4.26
C GLU A 41 15.19 17.16 2.86
N VAL A 42 13.89 16.99 2.60
CA VAL A 42 13.38 16.47 1.33
C VAL A 42 13.29 17.59 0.30
N GLU A 43 14.25 17.62 -0.64
CA GLU A 43 14.26 18.53 -1.80
C GLU A 43 13.09 18.20 -2.76
N PRO A 44 12.08 19.09 -2.92
CA PRO A 44 10.92 18.85 -3.78
C PRO A 44 11.24 18.64 -5.26
N ARG A 45 12.43 19.06 -5.72
CA ARG A 45 12.91 18.79 -7.08
C ARG A 45 13.35 17.35 -7.30
N GLU A 46 13.64 16.61 -6.24
CA GLU A 46 14.14 15.24 -6.28
C GLU A 46 13.11 14.23 -5.77
N VAL A 47 12.31 14.61 -4.76
CA VAL A 47 11.26 13.75 -4.19
C VAL A 47 10.01 14.58 -3.88
N LEU A 48 8.85 14.12 -4.37
CA LEU A 48 7.53 14.66 -4.00
C LEU A 48 6.73 13.57 -3.29
N TYR A 49 5.98 13.92 -2.25
CA TYR A 49 5.09 12.99 -1.57
C TYR A 49 3.78 13.68 -1.19
N ASP A 50 2.71 12.89 -1.15
CA ASP A 50 1.43 13.24 -0.55
C ASP A 50 0.96 12.01 0.22
N LEU A 51 1.01 12.08 1.54
CA LEU A 51 0.71 10.97 2.44
C LEU A 51 -0.54 11.33 3.23
N ASN A 52 -1.68 11.30 2.53
CA ASN A 52 -3.01 11.57 3.05
C ASN A 52 -3.10 12.99 3.65
N GLY A 53 -2.66 14.00 2.89
CA GLY A 53 -2.67 15.41 3.29
C GLY A 53 -1.37 15.91 3.93
N ILE A 54 -0.48 15.00 4.35
CA ILE A 54 0.90 15.37 4.73
C ILE A 54 1.74 15.39 3.46
N THR A 55 2.12 16.58 2.99
CA THR A 55 2.73 16.75 1.67
C THR A 55 3.80 17.83 1.62
N ASN A 56 4.81 17.64 0.77
CA ASN A 56 5.75 18.71 0.35
C ASN A 56 5.38 19.33 -1.01
N VAL A 57 4.23 18.97 -1.58
CA VAL A 57 3.73 19.53 -2.83
C VAL A 57 3.27 20.96 -2.57
N THR A 58 4.00 21.94 -3.10
CA THR A 58 3.60 23.34 -2.99
C THR A 58 2.40 23.62 -3.89
N SER A 59 1.41 24.36 -3.38
CA SER A 59 0.15 24.75 -4.06
C SER A 59 0.31 25.49 -5.39
N LYS A 60 1.54 25.89 -5.76
CA LYS A 60 1.90 26.03 -7.17
C LYS A 60 1.98 24.64 -7.79
N ALA A 61 0.84 23.97 -7.89
CA ALA A 61 0.70 22.89 -8.86
C ALA A 61 1.24 23.48 -10.16
N GLU A 62 2.33 22.91 -10.68
CA GLU A 62 2.67 23.09 -12.07
C GLU A 62 1.38 22.70 -12.79
N THR A 63 0.62 23.69 -13.25
CA THR A 63 -0.61 23.44 -14.00
C THR A 63 -0.12 22.85 -15.30
N PHE A 64 -0.09 21.52 -15.34
CA PHE A 64 0.14 20.81 -16.58
C PHE A 64 -1.07 21.14 -17.44
N PRO A 65 -0.86 21.70 -18.65
CA PRO A 65 -1.97 21.88 -19.57
C PRO A 65 -2.68 20.53 -19.73
N GLU A 66 -4.00 20.55 -19.91
CA GLU A 66 -4.75 19.35 -20.28
C GLU A 66 -4.10 18.76 -21.54
N LYS A 67 -3.23 17.77 -21.34
CA LYS A 67 -2.62 16.99 -22.39
C LYS A 67 -3.55 15.84 -22.68
N TYR A 68 -3.70 15.55 -23.96
CA TYR A 68 -4.21 14.25 -24.36
C TYR A 68 -3.28 13.17 -23.77
N VAL A 69 -3.83 12.31 -22.91
CA VAL A 69 -3.05 11.25 -22.25
C VAL A 69 -2.98 10.06 -23.19
N GLU A 70 -1.77 9.72 -23.63
CA GLU A 70 -1.49 8.45 -24.30
C GLU A 70 -1.11 7.42 -23.25
N TRP A 71 -1.81 6.30 -23.20
CA TRP A 71 -1.56 5.23 -22.23
C TRP A 71 -1.78 3.87 -22.86
N GLU A 72 -0.70 3.26 -23.33
CA GLU A 72 -0.70 1.95 -23.96
C GLU A 72 -0.02 0.93 -23.04
N THR A 73 -0.73 -0.15 -22.71
CA THR A 73 -0.21 -1.24 -21.87
C THR A 73 0.10 -2.45 -22.73
N ASN A 74 1.27 -3.05 -22.53
CA ASN A 74 1.64 -4.31 -23.20
C ASN A 74 1.75 -5.45 -22.16
N PRO A 75 0.62 -6.00 -21.68
CA PRO A 75 0.63 -7.03 -20.63
C PRO A 75 1.26 -8.34 -21.11
N VAL A 76 1.69 -9.17 -20.17
CA VAL A 76 2.13 -10.54 -20.48
C VAL A 76 1.00 -11.31 -21.17
N SER A 77 1.35 -12.19 -22.11
CA SER A 77 0.36 -13.02 -22.79
C SER A 77 -0.38 -13.92 -21.81
N PHE A 78 -1.63 -14.25 -22.14
CA PHE A 78 -2.43 -15.19 -21.36
C PHE A 78 -1.69 -16.53 -21.16
N GLU A 79 -1.01 -17.01 -22.19
CA GLU A 79 -0.26 -18.28 -22.12
C GLU A 79 0.86 -18.22 -21.08
N THR A 80 1.63 -17.13 -21.06
CA THR A 80 2.70 -16.92 -20.07
C THR A 80 2.11 -16.85 -18.66
N TYR A 81 1.08 -16.04 -18.45
CA TYR A 81 0.41 -15.94 -17.14
C TYR A 81 -0.17 -17.28 -16.69
N SER A 82 -0.80 -18.02 -17.60
CA SER A 82 -1.39 -19.34 -17.35
C SER A 82 -0.37 -20.37 -16.88
N ARG A 83 0.87 -20.31 -17.37
CA ARG A 83 1.95 -21.20 -16.88
C ARG A 83 2.29 -20.87 -15.42
N SER A 84 2.51 -19.60 -15.10
CA SER A 84 2.78 -19.17 -13.71
C SER A 84 1.60 -19.48 -12.78
N PHE A 85 0.37 -19.26 -13.23
CA PHE A 85 -0.84 -19.57 -12.48
C PHE A 85 -0.96 -21.06 -12.16
N ARG A 86 -0.68 -21.94 -13.13
CA ARG A 86 -0.69 -23.39 -12.90
C ARG A 86 0.29 -23.81 -11.81
N THR A 87 1.52 -23.29 -11.85
CA THR A 87 2.50 -23.55 -10.80
C THR A 87 2.00 -23.12 -9.41
N VAL A 88 1.38 -21.94 -9.31
CA VAL A 88 0.79 -21.47 -8.04
C VAL A 88 -0.31 -22.42 -7.56
N ILE A 89 -1.22 -22.82 -8.43
CA ILE A 89 -2.32 -23.74 -8.09
C ILE A 89 -1.82 -25.13 -7.69
N GLU A 90 -0.82 -25.67 -8.41
CA GLU A 90 -0.18 -26.94 -8.05
C GLU A 90 0.41 -26.90 -6.64
N HIS A 91 1.07 -25.81 -6.27
CA HIS A 91 1.62 -25.62 -4.92
C HIS A 91 0.56 -25.41 -3.84
N ILE A 92 -0.55 -24.74 -4.16
CA ILE A 92 -1.70 -24.62 -3.25
C ILE A 92 -2.31 -26.01 -2.99
N TYR A 93 -2.52 -26.82 -4.04
CA TYR A 93 -3.04 -28.19 -3.88
C TYR A 93 -2.07 -29.13 -3.16
N ALA A 94 -0.76 -28.91 -3.31
CA ALA A 94 0.26 -29.65 -2.56
C ALA A 94 0.32 -29.24 -1.07
N GLY A 95 -0.39 -28.19 -0.66
CA GLY A 95 -0.40 -27.69 0.71
C GLY A 95 0.80 -26.81 1.07
N ASN A 96 1.54 -26.29 0.08
CA ASN A 96 2.72 -25.45 0.33
C ASN A 96 2.36 -24.01 0.71
N SER A 97 1.17 -23.54 0.34
CA SER A 97 0.63 -22.24 0.75
C SER A 97 -0.89 -22.26 0.72
N TYR A 98 -1.52 -21.43 1.55
CA TYR A 98 -2.97 -21.24 1.56
C TYR A 98 -3.43 -20.13 0.61
N LEU A 99 -2.57 -19.14 0.35
CA LEU A 99 -2.88 -17.97 -0.45
C LEU A 99 -1.62 -17.42 -1.12
N VAL A 100 -1.73 -17.04 -2.39
CA VAL A 100 -0.65 -16.38 -3.14
C VAL A 100 -1.26 -15.30 -4.02
N ASN A 101 -0.75 -14.07 -3.91
CA ASN A 101 -1.06 -12.99 -4.83
C ASN A 101 -0.07 -13.03 -6.01
N LEU A 102 -0.47 -13.67 -7.12
CA LEU A 102 0.34 -13.75 -8.33
C LEU A 102 0.24 -12.43 -9.12
N THR A 103 1.38 -11.78 -9.33
CA THR A 103 1.47 -10.51 -10.07
C THR A 103 2.43 -10.62 -11.26
N CYS A 104 2.27 -9.73 -12.24
CA CYS A 104 3.15 -9.64 -13.40
C CYS A 104 3.43 -8.18 -13.76
N ALA A 105 4.68 -7.89 -14.12
CA ALA A 105 5.05 -6.57 -14.64
C ALA A 105 4.44 -6.35 -16.03
N THR A 106 3.86 -5.18 -16.26
CA THR A 106 3.29 -4.77 -17.55
C THR A 106 4.00 -3.50 -18.03
N PRO A 107 4.76 -3.57 -19.13
CA PRO A 107 5.27 -2.38 -19.80
C PRO A 107 4.15 -1.41 -20.16
N VAL A 108 4.39 -0.12 -19.89
CA VAL A 108 3.49 0.98 -20.23
C VAL A 108 4.23 1.97 -21.12
N GLN A 109 3.63 2.32 -22.24
CA GLN A 109 4.05 3.42 -23.11
C GLN A 109 3.10 4.60 -22.90
N THR A 110 3.67 5.77 -22.65
CA THR A 110 2.90 6.99 -22.39
C THR A 110 3.69 8.23 -22.77
N ASN A 111 2.97 9.30 -23.12
CA ASN A 111 3.54 10.62 -23.37
C ASN A 111 3.79 11.43 -22.07
N LEU A 112 3.50 10.85 -20.91
CA LEU A 112 3.69 11.46 -19.60
C LEU A 112 5.05 11.11 -18.99
N THR A 113 5.64 12.09 -18.31
CA THR A 113 6.75 11.86 -17.38
C THR A 113 6.23 11.28 -16.05
N LEU A 114 7.12 10.64 -15.28
CA LEU A 114 6.77 10.14 -13.93
C LEU A 114 6.24 11.23 -13.01
N LYS A 115 6.73 12.47 -13.17
CA LYS A 115 6.29 13.64 -12.39
C LYS A 115 4.87 14.05 -12.78
N GLU A 116 4.55 14.07 -14.08
CA GLU A 116 3.19 14.32 -14.57
C GLU A 116 2.21 13.27 -14.06
N ILE A 117 2.59 11.98 -14.06
CA ILE A 117 1.77 10.90 -13.49
C ILE A 117 1.46 11.14 -12.01
N PHE A 118 2.44 11.62 -11.22
CA PHE A 118 2.23 11.96 -9.81
C PHE A 118 1.17 13.06 -9.62
N TYR A 119 1.17 14.10 -10.47
CA TYR A 119 0.20 15.19 -10.37
C TYR A 119 -1.19 14.82 -10.89
N LEU A 120 -1.26 14.03 -11.97
CA LEU A 120 -2.52 13.60 -12.58
C LEU A 120 -3.19 12.44 -11.83
N SER A 121 -2.45 11.69 -11.02
CA SER A 121 -3.02 10.60 -10.22
C SER A 121 -3.79 11.12 -8.99
N HIS A 122 -4.97 10.56 -8.81
CA HIS A 122 -5.84 10.79 -7.65
C HIS A 122 -5.72 9.61 -6.70
N ALA A 123 -4.91 9.76 -5.67
CA ALA A 123 -4.73 8.76 -4.62
C ALA A 123 -4.32 9.44 -3.30
N PRO A 124 -4.72 8.90 -2.14
CA PRO A 124 -4.35 9.44 -0.83
C PRO A 124 -2.85 9.30 -0.54
N TYR A 125 -2.19 8.26 -1.05
CA TYR A 125 -0.76 8.02 -0.82
C TYR A 125 0.00 8.07 -2.14
N LYS A 126 0.85 9.07 -2.33
CA LYS A 126 1.65 9.27 -3.54
C LYS A 126 3.10 9.55 -3.18
N LEU A 127 4.00 9.04 -4.01
CA LEU A 127 5.43 9.30 -3.94
C LEU A 127 6.00 9.36 -5.35
N TRP A 128 6.75 10.40 -5.66
CA TRP A 128 7.54 10.49 -6.87
C TRP A 128 9.01 10.65 -6.50
N VAL A 129 9.85 9.83 -7.11
CA VAL A 129 11.30 9.91 -7.03
C VAL A 129 11.83 10.18 -8.42
N LYS A 130 12.51 11.32 -8.57
CA LYS A 130 13.05 11.77 -9.85
C LYS A 130 13.86 10.66 -10.55
N GLU A 131 13.54 10.45 -11.82
CA GLU A 131 14.21 9.47 -12.70
C GLU A 131 14.21 8.02 -12.20
N ARG A 132 13.39 7.69 -11.19
CA ARG A 132 13.28 6.31 -10.67
C ARG A 132 11.88 5.76 -10.81
N PHE A 133 10.92 6.28 -10.06
CA PHE A 133 9.56 5.74 -10.03
C PHE A 133 8.53 6.74 -9.52
N VAL A 134 7.27 6.42 -9.77
CA VAL A 134 6.10 7.03 -9.14
C VAL A 134 5.25 5.93 -8.52
N VAL A 135 4.73 6.17 -7.33
CA VAL A 135 3.81 5.31 -6.60
C VAL A 135 2.57 6.12 -6.28
N PHE A 136 1.40 5.51 -6.44
CA PHE A 136 0.12 6.03 -6.00
C PHE A 136 -0.71 4.85 -5.51
N SER A 137 -1.09 4.86 -4.23
CA SER A 137 -1.84 3.80 -3.57
C SER A 137 -3.15 4.34 -3.01
N PRO A 138 -4.28 3.65 -3.23
CA PRO A 138 -5.52 3.92 -2.53
C PRO A 138 -5.51 3.42 -1.08
N GLU A 139 -4.57 2.52 -0.74
CA GLU A 139 -4.58 1.75 0.51
C GLU A 139 -3.35 2.07 1.38
N ILE A 140 -3.58 2.10 2.69
CA ILE A 140 -2.55 2.17 3.72
C ILE A 140 -2.23 0.76 4.22
N PHE A 141 -0.95 0.43 4.33
CA PHE A 141 -0.53 -0.87 4.84
C PHE A 141 -0.68 -0.95 6.37
N VAL A 142 -0.12 0.04 7.07
CA VAL A 142 -0.14 0.16 8.54
C VAL A 142 -0.36 1.61 8.94
N ARG A 143 -1.14 1.85 9.99
CA ARG A 143 -1.28 3.14 10.68
C ARG A 143 -0.97 2.95 12.16
N ILE A 144 -0.21 3.87 12.77
CA ILE A 144 -0.03 3.91 14.23
C ILE A 144 -0.62 5.22 14.75
N GLU A 145 -1.53 5.12 15.71
CA GLU A 145 -2.23 6.26 16.31
C GLU A 145 -2.59 5.92 17.77
N ASP A 146 -2.36 6.86 18.69
CA ASP A 146 -2.70 6.73 20.12
C ASP A 146 -2.22 5.43 20.81
N GLY A 147 -1.05 4.93 20.41
CA GLY A 147 -0.46 3.70 20.96
C GLY A 147 -1.06 2.41 20.39
N PHE A 148 -1.87 2.51 19.34
CA PHE A 148 -2.40 1.37 18.61
C PHE A 148 -1.83 1.31 17.20
N ILE A 149 -1.51 0.10 16.74
CA ILE A 149 -1.18 -0.22 15.35
C ILE A 149 -2.41 -0.79 14.67
N TYR A 150 -2.67 -0.36 13.44
CA TYR A 150 -3.83 -0.74 12.64
C TYR A 150 -3.40 -1.22 11.27
N SER A 151 -4.13 -2.18 10.72
CA SER A 151 -4.05 -2.58 9.32
C SER A 151 -5.45 -2.82 8.75
N TYR A 152 -5.60 -2.57 7.45
CA TYR A 152 -6.90 -2.53 6.75
C TYR A 152 -6.91 -3.41 5.51
N PRO A 153 -6.47 -4.68 5.61
CA PRO A 153 -6.11 -5.48 4.45
C PRO A 153 -7.31 -5.66 3.51
N MET A 154 -7.13 -5.28 2.26
CA MET A 154 -8.18 -5.38 1.25
C MET A 154 -8.40 -6.81 0.77
N LYS A 155 -9.67 -7.26 0.79
CA LYS A 155 -10.06 -8.46 0.04
C LYS A 155 -11.52 -8.48 -0.37
N GLY A 156 -11.73 -8.63 -1.67
CA GLY A 156 -13.04 -8.63 -2.33
C GLY A 156 -13.36 -7.25 -2.92
N THR A 157 -13.56 -7.20 -4.23
CA THR A 157 -14.04 -6.02 -4.94
C THR A 157 -15.21 -6.37 -5.85
N ILE A 158 -16.19 -5.47 -5.97
CA ILE A 158 -17.33 -5.62 -6.87
C ILE A 158 -17.62 -4.28 -7.55
N ASP A 159 -18.07 -4.33 -8.80
CA ASP A 159 -18.57 -3.14 -9.50
C ASP A 159 -19.76 -2.54 -8.76
N ALA A 160 -19.62 -1.28 -8.33
CA ALA A 160 -20.62 -0.56 -7.54
C ALA A 160 -21.88 -0.21 -8.34
N SER A 161 -21.84 -0.31 -9.67
CA SER A 161 -22.99 -0.06 -10.54
C SER A 161 -23.99 -1.23 -10.58
N LEU A 162 -23.60 -2.41 -10.10
CA LEU A 162 -24.47 -3.58 -10.08
C LEU A 162 -25.61 -3.41 -9.04
N PRO A 163 -26.84 -3.84 -9.36
CA PRO A 163 -27.93 -3.89 -8.39
C PRO A 163 -27.55 -4.76 -7.19
N ASP A 164 -27.81 -4.25 -5.99
CA ASP A 164 -27.53 -4.94 -4.72
C ASP A 164 -26.05 -5.36 -4.56
N ALA A 165 -25.10 -4.62 -5.18
CA ALA A 165 -23.68 -4.95 -5.15
C ALA A 165 -23.16 -5.16 -3.72
N ARG A 166 -23.61 -4.33 -2.79
CA ARG A 166 -23.27 -4.38 -1.37
C ARG A 166 -23.74 -5.69 -0.71
N GLU A 167 -24.99 -6.06 -0.91
CA GLU A 167 -25.58 -7.28 -0.37
C GLU A 167 -24.91 -8.52 -0.98
N ARG A 168 -24.63 -8.49 -2.29
CA ARG A 168 -23.98 -9.58 -3.02
C ARG A 168 -22.59 -9.89 -2.50
N ILE A 169 -21.72 -8.89 -2.39
CA ILE A 169 -20.34 -9.10 -1.93
C ILE A 169 -20.29 -9.56 -0.47
N LEU A 170 -21.21 -9.07 0.37
CA LEU A 170 -21.30 -9.49 1.77
C LEU A 170 -21.85 -10.90 1.93
N ALA A 171 -22.75 -11.35 1.05
CA ALA A 171 -23.34 -12.68 1.09
C ALA A 171 -22.48 -13.78 0.44
N ASP A 172 -21.41 -13.42 -0.29
CA ASP A 172 -20.53 -14.40 -0.93
C ASP A 172 -19.70 -15.15 0.11
N LYS A 173 -19.96 -16.46 0.23
CA LYS A 173 -19.28 -17.37 1.16
C LYS A 173 -17.81 -17.61 0.81
N LYS A 174 -17.46 -17.54 -0.47
CA LYS A 174 -16.06 -17.71 -0.91
C LYS A 174 -15.26 -16.50 -0.46
N GLU A 175 -15.78 -15.30 -0.71
CA GLU A 175 -15.17 -14.04 -0.25
C GLU A 175 -15.07 -14.00 1.28
N GLU A 176 -16.10 -14.46 2.00
CA GLU A 176 -16.07 -14.56 3.46
C GLU A 176 -14.94 -15.46 3.98
N ALA A 177 -14.79 -16.66 3.42
CA ALA A 177 -13.73 -17.59 3.82
C ALA A 177 -12.34 -17.02 3.51
N GLU A 178 -12.17 -16.44 2.33
CA GLU A 178 -10.94 -15.80 1.89
C GLU A 178 -10.57 -14.58 2.75
N HIS A 179 -11.56 -13.83 3.22
CA HIS A 179 -11.42 -12.69 4.12
C HIS A 179 -11.02 -13.14 5.53
N ALA A 180 -11.63 -14.22 6.05
CA ALA A 180 -11.23 -14.79 7.34
C ALA A 180 -9.75 -15.19 7.36
N THR A 181 -9.24 -15.83 6.29
CA THR A 181 -7.83 -16.18 6.18
C THR A 181 -6.91 -14.96 6.25
N ILE A 182 -7.23 -13.89 5.52
CA ILE A 182 -6.45 -12.64 5.56
C ILE A 182 -6.47 -12.01 6.95
N VAL A 183 -7.63 -11.99 7.60
CA VAL A 183 -7.77 -11.44 8.95
C VAL A 183 -6.85 -12.19 9.92
N ASP A 184 -6.83 -13.52 9.86
CA ASP A 184 -5.98 -14.30 10.75
C ASP A 184 -4.48 -14.13 10.44
N LEU A 185 -4.08 -14.00 9.17
CA LEU A 185 -2.70 -13.69 8.80
C LEU A 185 -2.25 -12.34 9.38
N ILE A 186 -3.03 -11.28 9.18
CA ILE A 186 -2.67 -9.94 9.67
C ILE A 186 -2.75 -9.87 11.19
N ARG A 187 -3.67 -10.58 11.84
CA ARG A 187 -3.69 -10.71 13.31
C ARG A 187 -2.41 -11.35 13.83
N ASN A 188 -1.92 -12.40 13.17
CA ASN A 188 -0.66 -13.04 13.51
C ASN A 188 0.51 -12.06 13.34
N ASP A 189 0.56 -11.33 12.23
CA ASP A 189 1.64 -10.37 11.97
C ASP A 189 1.66 -9.23 13.00
N LEU A 190 0.50 -8.62 13.28
CA LEU A 190 0.40 -7.59 14.32
C LEU A 190 0.76 -8.13 15.71
N SER A 191 0.49 -9.41 16.00
CA SER A 191 0.83 -10.00 17.30
C SER A 191 2.32 -10.14 17.56
N GLN A 192 3.17 -10.01 16.52
CA GLN A 192 4.63 -10.01 16.68
C GLN A 192 5.14 -8.73 17.35
N VAL A 193 4.43 -7.62 17.20
CA VAL A 193 4.85 -6.28 17.65
C VAL A 193 3.85 -5.61 18.61
N ALA A 194 2.64 -6.16 18.75
CA ALA A 194 1.56 -5.61 19.54
C ALA A 194 0.81 -6.66 20.37
N SER A 195 0.16 -6.20 21.43
CA SER A 195 -0.72 -6.98 22.31
C SER A 195 -2.20 -6.65 22.03
N GLU A 196 -3.14 -7.34 22.69
CA GLU A 196 -4.57 -7.04 22.60
C GLU A 196 -5.11 -6.96 21.14
N VAL A 197 -4.59 -7.82 20.26
CA VAL A 197 -4.93 -7.78 18.83
C VAL A 197 -6.38 -8.20 18.61
N THR A 198 -7.19 -7.29 18.07
CA THR A 198 -8.63 -7.43 17.88
C THR A 198 -9.06 -6.98 16.50
N VAL A 199 -10.19 -7.52 16.04
CA VAL A 199 -10.87 -7.07 14.82
C VAL A 199 -11.95 -6.07 15.25
N SER A 200 -11.71 -4.79 15.05
CA SER A 200 -12.64 -3.71 15.43
C SER A 200 -13.87 -3.69 14.51
N ARG A 201 -13.64 -3.91 13.22
CA ARG A 201 -14.65 -3.96 12.16
C ARG A 201 -14.29 -5.11 11.24
N TYR A 202 -15.20 -6.05 11.01
CA TYR A 202 -14.82 -7.26 10.27
C TYR A 202 -14.97 -7.08 8.75
N ARG A 203 -16.14 -6.66 8.26
CA ARG A 203 -16.39 -6.53 6.81
C ARG A 203 -17.13 -5.25 6.52
N TYR A 204 -16.41 -4.13 6.57
CA TYR A 204 -16.96 -2.84 6.17
C TYR A 204 -16.63 -2.54 4.71
N ILE A 205 -17.42 -1.65 4.10
CA ILE A 205 -17.32 -1.33 2.68
C ILE A 205 -16.82 0.09 2.52
N ASP A 206 -15.82 0.25 1.65
CA ASP A 206 -15.39 1.53 1.09
C ASP A 206 -15.69 1.58 -0.41
N GLU A 207 -15.94 2.78 -0.94
CA GLU A 207 -16.13 3.02 -2.36
C GLU A 207 -14.86 3.61 -2.96
N LEU A 208 -14.31 2.94 -3.97
CA LEU A 208 -13.15 3.40 -4.73
C LEU A 208 -13.57 3.94 -6.10
N GLN A 209 -13.10 5.14 -6.42
CA GLN A 209 -13.21 5.71 -7.76
C GLN A 209 -12.03 5.23 -8.62
N THR A 210 -12.29 4.55 -9.73
CA THR A 210 -11.27 4.14 -10.70
C THR A 210 -11.49 4.80 -12.06
N ASN A 211 -10.52 4.71 -12.96
CA ASN A 211 -10.67 5.15 -14.34
C ASN A 211 -11.69 4.32 -15.16
N ARG A 212 -12.12 3.16 -14.65
CA ARG A 212 -13.08 2.25 -15.30
C ARG A 212 -14.45 2.22 -14.63
N GLY A 213 -14.67 3.03 -13.60
CA GLY A 213 -15.91 3.06 -12.83
C GLY A 213 -15.68 2.98 -11.33
N ARG A 214 -16.77 2.79 -10.59
CA ARG A 214 -16.76 2.76 -9.11
C ARG A 214 -16.73 1.31 -8.64
N LEU A 215 -15.87 1.02 -7.67
CA LEU A 215 -15.76 -0.30 -7.06
C LEU A 215 -16.14 -0.21 -5.59
N LEU A 216 -16.91 -1.18 -5.10
CA LEU A 216 -17.04 -1.42 -3.67
C LEU A 216 -15.95 -2.41 -3.26
N GLN A 217 -15.33 -2.13 -2.13
CA GLN A 217 -14.25 -2.92 -1.56
C GLN A 217 -14.60 -3.31 -0.14
N VAL A 218 -14.30 -4.55 0.24
CA VAL A 218 -14.48 -5.02 1.62
C VAL A 218 -13.14 -5.07 2.33
N SER A 219 -13.07 -4.44 3.50
CA SER A 219 -11.90 -4.43 4.37
C SER A 219 -12.30 -4.77 5.82
N PRO A 220 -11.42 -5.43 6.58
CA PRO A 220 -11.46 -5.44 8.02
C PRO A 220 -10.65 -4.27 8.58
N GLU A 221 -10.90 -3.94 9.83
CA GLU A 221 -10.06 -3.08 10.65
C GLU A 221 -9.52 -3.95 11.77
N ILE A 222 -8.22 -4.22 11.73
CA ILE A 222 -7.51 -5.02 12.72
C ILE A 222 -6.60 -4.08 13.48
N ARG A 223 -6.65 -4.12 14.80
CA ARG A 223 -5.83 -3.26 15.67
C ARG A 223 -5.11 -4.07 16.73
N GLY A 224 -3.94 -3.60 17.14
CA GLY A 224 -3.19 -4.10 18.29
C GLY A 224 -2.67 -2.93 19.12
N LYS A 225 -2.47 -3.15 20.42
CA LYS A 225 -1.91 -2.19 21.36
C LYS A 225 -0.40 -2.36 21.43
N LEU A 226 0.34 -1.31 21.06
CA LEU A 226 1.79 -1.28 21.13
C LEU A 226 2.29 -1.10 22.58
N PRO A 227 3.53 -1.50 22.90
CA PRO A 227 4.18 -1.20 24.18
C PRO A 227 4.22 0.31 24.46
N GLU A 228 4.25 0.75 25.71
CA GLU A 228 4.23 2.18 26.06
C GLU A 228 5.41 2.96 25.45
N ASP A 229 6.57 2.30 25.29
CA ASP A 229 7.82 2.85 24.77
C ASP A 229 8.01 2.61 23.26
N TRP A 230 6.97 2.23 22.52
CA TRP A 230 7.03 1.89 21.08
C TRP A 230 7.72 2.94 20.20
N LYS A 231 7.68 4.21 20.60
CA LYS A 231 8.37 5.30 19.88
C LYS A 231 9.89 5.14 19.85
N ALA A 232 10.47 4.46 20.85
CA ALA A 232 11.89 4.17 20.93
C ALA A 232 12.33 3.02 20.00
N SER A 233 11.38 2.21 19.54
CA SER A 233 11.60 1.02 18.70
C SER A 233 10.82 1.09 17.37
N LEU A 234 10.45 2.29 16.92
CA LEU A 234 9.63 2.49 15.72
C LEU A 234 10.24 1.90 14.44
N GLY A 235 11.56 1.84 14.33
CA GLY A 235 12.26 1.20 13.23
C GLY A 235 12.30 -0.33 13.33
N ASP A 236 12.08 -0.91 14.51
CA ASP A 236 12.00 -2.35 14.72
C ASP A 236 10.59 -2.91 14.46
N ILE A 237 9.57 -2.04 14.57
CA ILE A 237 8.16 -2.31 14.24
C ILE A 237 7.97 -2.30 12.71
#